data_AF-A0A4U0Z0D5-F1
#
_entry.id   AF-A0A4U0Z0D5-F1
#
_cell.length_a   1.000
_cell.length_b   1.000
_cell.length_c   1.000
_cell.angle_alpha   90.00
_cell.angle_beta   90.00
_cell.angle_gamma   90.00
#
_symmetry.space_group_name_H-M   'P 1'
#
loop_
_entity.id
_entity.type
_entity.pdbx_description
1 polymer ?
#
loop_
_entity_poly.entity_id
_entity_poly.type
_entity_poly.pdbx_seq_one_letter_code
_entity_poly.pdbx_strand_id
1 'polypeptide(L)'
;GSDPAEALAALRRRYEGRGVVLVRVGDAWAFRTAPDLGHLMRKETVEQRKLSRAAVETLAIVAYHQPVTRAEIEEIRGVAVSRGTVDQLLELEWIRFGRRRMTPGRPVTFVVTEQFLDHFGLESARDLPGLKDLRAAGLLDNRPLPGSVRPTEEDEPVTGQSELFED
;
A
#
# COMPACT_ATOMS: atom_id res chain seq x y z
N GLY A 1 14.86 3.22 35.96
CA GLY A 1 14.15 4.02 34.94
C GLY A 1 13.10 3.14 34.32
N SER A 2 11.98 3.70 33.86
CA SER A 2 10.91 2.93 33.23
C SER A 2 11.30 2.54 31.79
N ASP A 3 10.97 1.31 31.38
CA ASP A 3 11.13 0.85 29.99
C ASP A 3 10.00 1.44 29.12
N PRO A 4 10.31 2.26 28.09
CA PRO A 4 9.30 2.80 27.18
C PRO A 4 8.47 1.72 26.47
N ALA A 5 9.06 0.58 26.12
CA ALA A 5 8.34 -0.50 25.44
C ALA A 5 7.28 -1.12 26.35
N GLU A 6 7.63 -1.37 27.61
CA GLU A 6 6.71 -1.86 28.63
C GLU A 6 5.58 -0.85 28.89
N ALA A 7 5.91 0.44 28.97
CA ALA A 7 4.93 1.51 29.15
C ALA A 7 3.92 1.59 27.99
N LEU A 8 4.39 1.47 26.75
CA LEU A 8 3.52 1.44 25.56
C LEU A 8 2.62 0.20 25.54
N ALA A 9 3.13 -0.97 25.90
CA ALA A 9 2.34 -2.20 26.00
C ALA A 9 1.26 -2.11 27.10
N ALA A 10 1.59 -1.51 28.24
CA ALA A 10 0.62 -1.22 29.30
C ALA A 10 -0.45 -0.22 28.84
N LEU A 11 -0.06 0.82 28.11
CA LEU A 11 -0.97 1.82 27.57
C LEU A 11 -1.93 1.21 26.54
N ARG A 12 -1.44 0.37 25.63
CA ARG A 12 -2.28 -0.34 24.65
C ARG A 12 -3.34 -1.18 25.34
N ARG A 13 -2.96 -2.01 26.32
CA ARG A 13 -3.89 -2.83 27.13
C ARG A 13 -4.91 -1.98 27.87
N ARG A 14 -4.50 -0.85 28.44
CA ARG A 14 -5.40 0.06 29.17
C ARG A 14 -6.54 0.61 28.30
N TYR A 15 -6.29 0.78 27.00
CA TYR A 15 -7.23 1.37 26.04
C TYR A 15 -7.99 0.34 25.21
N GLU A 16 -7.79 -0.97 25.44
CA GLU A 16 -8.65 -2.00 24.87
C GLU A 16 -10.12 -1.78 25.26
N GLY A 17 -11.01 -1.87 24.26
CA GLY A 17 -12.45 -1.66 24.43
C GLY A 17 -12.87 -0.22 24.73
N ARG A 18 -11.97 0.77 24.64
CA ARG A 18 -12.30 2.20 24.79
C ARG A 18 -12.49 2.86 23.43
N GLY A 19 -13.03 4.08 23.42
CA GLY A 19 -13.29 4.82 22.18
C GLY A 19 -12.06 5.29 21.41
N VAL A 20 -10.86 5.13 21.96
CA VAL A 20 -9.59 5.34 21.26
C VAL A 20 -8.66 4.18 21.53
N VAL A 21 -7.83 3.85 20.54
CA VAL A 21 -6.83 2.79 20.59
C VAL A 21 -5.46 3.37 20.28
N LEU A 22 -4.42 2.79 20.89
CA LEU A 22 -3.03 3.13 20.60
C LEU A 22 -2.53 2.23 19.47
N VAL A 23 -2.12 2.83 18.35
CA VAL A 23 -1.57 2.12 17.18
C VAL A 23 -0.17 2.59 16.88
N ARG A 24 0.62 1.72 16.27
CA ARG A 24 1.92 2.07 15.70
C ARG A 24 1.72 2.50 14.24
N VAL A 25 2.44 3.52 13.82
CA VAL A 25 2.43 4.05 12.45
C VAL A 25 3.87 4.37 12.08
N GLY A 26 4.45 3.62 11.15
CA GLY A 26 5.89 3.67 10.93
C GLY A 26 6.67 3.45 12.22
N ASP A 27 7.54 4.41 12.53
CA ASP A 27 8.35 4.42 13.75
C ASP A 27 7.72 5.19 14.92
N ALA A 28 6.49 5.68 14.75
CA ALA A 28 5.77 6.47 15.74
C ALA A 28 4.56 5.72 16.35
N TRP A 29 4.04 6.27 17.45
CA TRP A 29 2.81 5.80 18.10
C TRP A 29 1.77 6.90 18.14
N ALA A 30 0.52 6.56 17.85
CA ALA A 30 -0.57 7.52 17.83
C ALA A 30 -1.85 6.94 18.43
N PHE A 31 -2.61 7.79 19.11
CA PHE A 31 -4.00 7.47 19.43
C PHE A 31 -4.86 7.69 18.18
N ARG A 32 -5.74 6.72 17.91
CA ARG A 32 -6.74 6.76 16.85
C ARG A 32 -8.09 6.40 17.43
N THR A 33 -9.17 6.87 16.80
CA THR A 33 -10.52 6.45 17.18
C THR A 33 -10.66 4.94 17.02
N ALA A 34 -11.37 4.30 17.95
CA ALA A 34 -11.63 2.88 17.87
C ALA A 34 -12.42 2.54 16.59
N PRO A 35 -12.04 1.48 15.84
CA PRO A 35 -12.63 1.18 14.52
C PRO A 35 -14.14 0.94 14.54
N ASP A 36 -14.67 0.40 15.64
CA ASP A 36 -16.11 0.17 15.87
C ASP A 36 -16.91 1.48 15.91
N LEU A 37 -16.29 2.58 16.33
CA LEU A 37 -16.91 3.92 16.35
C LEU A 37 -16.80 4.67 15.02
N GLY A 38 -16.16 4.11 13.99
CA GLY A 38 -15.95 4.78 12.71
C GLY A 38 -17.24 5.26 12.04
N HIS A 39 -18.34 4.53 12.25
CA HIS A 39 -19.66 4.90 11.71
C HIS A 39 -20.21 6.22 12.29
N LEU A 40 -19.86 6.57 13.53
CA LEU A 40 -20.28 7.81 14.20
C LEU A 40 -19.43 9.01 13.78
N MET A 41 -18.20 8.77 13.31
CA MET A 41 -17.21 9.81 13.00
C MET A 41 -17.19 10.24 11.54
N ARG A 42 -18.16 9.80 10.72
CA ARG A 42 -18.28 10.23 9.33
C ARG A 42 -18.77 11.68 9.26
N LYS A 43 -17.83 12.61 9.14
CA LYS A 43 -18.13 13.98 8.70
C LYS A 43 -18.05 14.02 7.18
N GLU A 44 -19.18 14.24 6.51
CA GLU A 44 -19.19 14.47 5.07
C GLU A 44 -18.37 15.73 4.76
N THR A 45 -17.15 15.51 4.28
CA THR A 45 -16.25 16.56 3.83
C THR A 45 -16.11 16.38 2.33
N VAL A 46 -16.38 17.44 1.57
CA VAL A 46 -16.18 17.45 0.12
C VAL A 46 -14.68 17.45 -0.11
N GLU A 47 -14.11 16.28 -0.46
CA GLU A 47 -12.73 16.22 -0.93
C GLU A 47 -12.59 17.07 -2.19
N GLN A 48 -11.81 18.15 -2.10
CA GLN A 48 -11.76 19.14 -3.18
C GLN A 48 -11.12 18.59 -4.47
N ARG A 49 -10.21 17.61 -4.39
CA ARG A 49 -9.64 16.92 -5.55
C ARG A 49 -9.16 15.51 -5.20
N LYS A 50 -9.90 14.49 -5.66
CA LYS A 50 -9.47 13.09 -5.60
C LYS A 50 -8.26 12.87 -6.51
N LEU A 51 -7.35 11.98 -6.11
CA LEU A 51 -6.32 11.46 -7.00
C LEU A 51 -6.98 10.85 -8.25
N SER A 52 -6.40 11.15 -9.42
CA SER A 52 -6.83 10.51 -10.66
C SER A 52 -6.58 9.00 -10.60
N ARG A 53 -7.31 8.21 -11.38
CA ARG A 53 -7.07 6.76 -11.48
C ARG A 53 -5.61 6.43 -11.82
N ALA A 54 -5.01 7.17 -12.75
CA ALA A 54 -3.61 6.98 -13.13
C ALA A 54 -2.65 7.27 -11.96
N ALA A 55 -2.96 8.27 -11.11
CA ALA A 55 -2.17 8.57 -9.92
C ALA A 55 -2.31 7.46 -8.85
N VAL A 56 -3.52 6.96 -8.63
CA VAL A 56 -3.77 5.83 -7.72
C VAL A 56 -3.05 4.56 -8.20
N GLU A 57 -3.11 4.23 -9.50
CA GLU A 57 -2.36 3.10 -10.07
C GLU A 57 -0.85 3.27 -9.91
N THR A 58 -0.32 4.47 -10.19
CA THR A 58 1.11 4.76 -10.03
C THR A 58 1.55 4.63 -8.58
N LEU A 59 0.77 5.18 -7.65
CA LEU A 59 1.02 5.07 -6.21
C LEU A 59 1.01 3.62 -5.75
N ALA A 60 0.03 2.81 -6.19
CA ALA A 60 -0.05 1.41 -5.85
C ALA A 60 1.21 0.66 -6.31
N ILE A 61 1.68 0.91 -7.53
CA ILE A 61 2.93 0.31 -8.02
C ILE A 61 4.11 0.69 -7.13
N VAL A 62 4.24 1.96 -6.74
CA VAL A 62 5.31 2.38 -5.81
C VAL A 62 5.17 1.65 -4.46
N ALA A 63 3.96 1.57 -3.90
CA ALA A 63 3.71 0.95 -2.61
C ALA A 63 4.11 -0.54 -2.58
N TYR A 64 3.73 -1.30 -3.62
CA TYR A 64 3.98 -2.74 -3.70
C TYR A 64 5.35 -3.12 -4.29
N HIS A 65 5.99 -2.27 -5.09
CA HIS A 65 7.24 -2.60 -5.79
C HIS A 65 8.45 -1.74 -5.40
N GLN A 66 8.31 -0.86 -4.40
CA GLN A 66 9.44 -0.07 -3.91
C GLN A 66 10.64 -0.92 -3.44
N PRO A 67 11.88 -0.44 -3.65
CA PRO A 67 12.24 0.76 -4.40
C PRO A 67 12.10 0.55 -5.92
N VAL A 68 11.34 1.43 -6.59
CA VAL A 68 10.98 1.31 -8.01
C VAL A 68 11.36 2.57 -8.81
N THR A 69 11.87 2.40 -10.02
CA THR A 69 12.23 3.49 -10.93
C THR A 69 11.05 3.90 -11.81
N ARG A 70 11.12 5.08 -12.43
CA ARG A 70 10.08 5.52 -13.37
C ARG A 70 9.89 4.53 -14.53
N ALA A 71 10.99 3.98 -15.08
CA ALA A 71 10.92 3.03 -16.19
C ALA A 71 10.19 1.74 -15.79
N GLU A 72 10.49 1.20 -14.61
CA GLU A 72 9.80 0.01 -14.07
C GLU A 72 8.31 0.30 -13.80
N ILE A 73 7.95 1.51 -13.36
CA ILE A 73 6.53 1.90 -13.22
C ILE A 73 5.85 1.89 -14.59
N GLU A 74 6.47 2.51 -15.61
CA GLU A 74 5.92 2.57 -16.97
C GLU A 74 5.76 1.18 -17.58
N GLU A 75 6.72 0.29 -17.34
CA GLU A 75 6.69 -1.12 -17.76
C GLU A 75 5.50 -1.87 -17.12
N ILE A 76 5.33 -1.76 -15.79
CA ILE A 76 4.22 -2.42 -15.08
C ILE A 76 2.86 -1.86 -15.53
N ARG A 77 2.77 -0.56 -15.80
CA ARG A 77 1.53 0.08 -16.30
C ARG A 77 1.25 -0.22 -17.77
N GLY A 78 2.26 -0.63 -18.54
CA GLY A 78 2.18 -0.78 -19.99
C GLY A 78 1.99 0.55 -20.76
N VAL A 79 2.08 1.70 -20.07
CA VAL A 79 1.92 3.03 -20.66
C VAL A 79 2.84 4.04 -19.97
N ALA A 80 3.24 5.07 -20.71
CA ALA A 80 4.04 6.16 -20.17
C ALA A 80 3.33 6.84 -18.98
N VAL A 81 4.09 7.18 -17.95
CA VAL A 81 3.61 7.91 -16.79
C VAL A 81 3.79 9.38 -17.09
N SER A 82 2.70 10.15 -16.97
CA SER A 82 2.81 11.60 -17.15
C SER A 82 3.72 12.17 -16.06
N ARG A 83 4.58 13.14 -16.42
CA ARG A 83 5.50 13.77 -15.46
C ARG A 83 4.74 14.36 -14.26
N GLY A 84 3.60 14.99 -14.52
CA GLY A 84 2.75 15.57 -13.48
C GLY A 84 2.16 14.56 -12.50
N THR A 85 2.03 13.27 -12.86
CA THR A 85 1.52 12.25 -11.94
C THR A 85 2.50 11.97 -10.81
N VAL A 86 3.78 11.78 -11.13
CA VAL A 86 4.82 11.53 -10.12
C VAL A 86 5.06 12.80 -9.30
N ASP A 87 5.13 13.95 -9.96
CA ASP A 87 5.31 15.24 -9.29
C ASP A 87 4.17 15.51 -8.29
N GLN A 88 2.91 15.23 -8.65
CA GLN A 88 1.77 15.33 -7.74
C GLN A 88 1.92 14.43 -6.51
N LEU A 89 2.36 13.18 -6.67
CA LEU A 89 2.54 12.25 -5.54
C LEU A 89 3.70 12.68 -4.62
N LEU A 90 4.73 13.32 -5.17
CA LEU A 90 5.83 13.93 -4.40
C LEU A 90 5.35 15.17 -3.64
N GLU A 91 4.56 16.04 -4.28
CA GLU A 91 3.97 17.25 -3.66
C GLU A 91 3.01 16.91 -2.53
N LEU A 92 2.24 15.83 -2.69
CA LEU A 92 1.40 15.29 -1.62
C LEU A 92 2.20 14.58 -0.53
N GLU A 93 3.53 14.46 -0.66
CA GLU A 93 4.41 13.74 0.25
C GLU A 93 4.01 12.27 0.48
N TRP A 94 3.31 11.63 -0.46
CA TRP A 94 2.95 10.20 -0.35
C TRP A 94 4.08 9.30 -0.85
N ILE A 95 4.92 9.81 -1.74
CA ILE A 95 6.16 9.17 -2.17
C ILE A 95 7.34 10.12 -1.99
N ARG A 96 8.54 9.56 -1.95
CA ARG A 96 9.81 10.30 -1.93
C ARG A 96 10.88 9.57 -2.74
N PHE A 97 11.99 10.25 -3.00
CA PHE A 97 13.15 9.61 -3.62
C PHE A 97 13.76 8.56 -2.68
N GLY A 98 14.00 7.38 -3.25
CA GLY A 98 14.76 6.28 -2.66
C GLY A 98 16.23 6.29 -3.07
N ARG A 99 16.91 5.17 -2.83
CA ARG A 99 18.31 4.98 -3.27
C ARG A 99 18.36 4.82 -4.78
N ARG A 100 19.36 5.42 -5.45
CA ARG A 100 19.58 5.18 -6.88
C ARG A 100 19.89 3.71 -7.12
N ARG A 101 19.33 3.15 -8.20
CA ARG A 101 19.60 1.77 -8.62
C ARG A 101 21.07 1.63 -9.04
N MET A 102 21.69 0.49 -8.73
CA MET A 102 23.08 0.18 -9.13
C MET A 102 23.13 -0.46 -10.54
N THR A 103 22.43 0.14 -11.50
CA THR A 103 22.40 -0.26 -12.91
C THR A 103 22.94 0.88 -13.79
N PRO A 104 23.27 0.64 -15.07
CA PRO A 104 23.67 1.70 -16.00
C PRO A 104 22.70 2.89 -15.99
N GLY A 105 23.23 4.12 -15.94
CA GLY A 105 22.44 5.36 -15.81
C GLY A 105 22.03 5.72 -14.38
N ARG A 106 22.17 4.79 -13.41
CA ARG A 106 21.86 4.98 -11.98
C ARG A 106 20.54 5.71 -11.73
N PRO A 107 19.42 5.21 -12.29
CA PRO A 107 18.14 5.89 -12.19
C PRO A 107 17.70 6.04 -10.73
N VAL A 108 16.98 7.13 -10.46
CA VAL A 108 16.37 7.39 -9.15
C VAL A 108 15.19 6.43 -8.95
N THR A 109 15.03 5.96 -7.72
CA THR A 109 13.88 5.14 -7.30
C THR A 109 12.92 5.97 -6.46
N PHE A 110 11.70 5.46 -6.30
CA PHE A 110 10.64 5.98 -5.46
C PHE A 110 10.28 4.98 -4.38
N VAL A 111 9.94 5.50 -3.21
CA VAL A 111 9.47 4.76 -2.03
C VAL A 111 8.33 5.53 -1.40
N VAL A 112 7.45 4.85 -0.65
CA VAL A 112 6.39 5.53 0.11
C VAL A 112 6.97 6.23 1.34
N THR A 113 6.23 7.20 1.86
CA THR A 113 6.61 7.98 3.04
C THR A 113 5.88 7.51 4.30
N GLU A 114 6.26 8.07 5.45
CA GLU A 114 5.48 7.89 6.67
C GLU A 114 4.08 8.51 6.58
N GLN A 115 3.89 9.58 5.81
CA GLN A 115 2.58 10.19 5.61
C GLN A 115 1.63 9.26 4.86
N PHE A 116 2.16 8.49 3.89
CA PHE A 116 1.41 7.39 3.28
C PHE A 116 1.04 6.32 4.33
N LEU A 117 2.00 5.87 5.15
CA LEU A 117 1.74 4.86 6.18
C LEU A 117 0.68 5.35 7.18
N ASP A 118 0.73 6.60 7.58
CA ASP A 118 -0.26 7.21 8.48
C ASP A 118 -1.65 7.28 7.85
N HIS A 119 -1.71 7.72 6.59
CA HIS A 119 -2.98 7.81 5.86
C HIS A 119 -3.68 6.46 5.75
N PHE A 120 -2.91 5.39 5.50
CA PHE A 120 -3.45 4.02 5.38
C PHE A 120 -3.45 3.24 6.70
N GLY A 121 -2.97 3.83 7.80
CA GLY A 121 -2.93 3.19 9.12
C GLY A 121 -2.01 1.96 9.18
N LEU A 122 -0.88 1.99 8.48
CA LEU A 122 0.08 0.89 8.37
C LEU A 122 1.28 1.11 9.30
N GLU A 123 1.80 0.04 9.92
CA GLU A 123 3.08 0.12 10.64
C GLU A 123 4.25 0.12 9.64
N SER A 124 4.12 -0.64 8.56
CA SER A 124 5.10 -0.74 7.51
C SER A 124 4.47 -0.98 6.14
N ALA A 125 5.21 -0.71 5.07
CA ALA A 125 4.76 -1.06 3.71
C ALA A 125 4.59 -2.57 3.50
N ARG A 126 5.14 -3.42 4.38
CA ARG A 126 4.95 -4.88 4.32
C ARG A 126 3.57 -5.31 4.82
N ASP A 127 2.86 -4.42 5.51
CA ASP A 127 1.52 -4.68 6.04
C ASP A 127 0.45 -4.47 4.97
N LEU A 128 0.84 -4.06 3.76
CA LEU A 128 -0.05 -3.99 2.61
C LEU A 128 -0.61 -5.38 2.29
N PRO A 129 -1.92 -5.48 2.01
CA PRO A 129 -2.58 -6.75 1.77
C PRO A 129 -2.00 -7.46 0.55
N GLY A 130 -1.69 -8.75 0.71
CA GLY A 130 -1.24 -9.58 -0.40
C GLY A 130 -2.37 -9.92 -1.37
N LEU A 131 -2.02 -10.53 -2.51
CA LEU A 131 -2.99 -10.94 -3.53
C LEU A 131 -4.05 -11.90 -2.99
N LYS A 132 -3.68 -12.76 -2.02
CA LYS A 132 -4.61 -13.67 -1.35
C LYS A 132 -5.61 -12.91 -0.47
N ASP A 133 -5.16 -11.91 0.28
CA ASP A 133 -6.00 -11.11 1.17
C ASP A 133 -6.99 -10.26 0.37
N LEU A 134 -6.52 -9.69 -0.74
CA LEU A 134 -7.37 -8.91 -1.65
C LEU A 134 -8.45 -9.77 -2.34
N ARG A 135 -8.14 -11.03 -2.68
CA ARG A 135 -9.15 -11.99 -3.16
C ARG A 135 -10.12 -12.40 -2.06
N ALA A 136 -9.63 -12.70 -0.86
CA ALA A 136 -10.48 -13.05 0.27
C ALA A 136 -11.44 -11.91 0.68
N ALA A 137 -11.02 -10.66 0.48
CA ALA A 137 -11.85 -9.48 0.67
C ALA A 137 -12.86 -9.23 -0.46
N GLY A 138 -12.92 -10.10 -1.49
CA GLY A 138 -13.80 -9.92 -2.65
C GLY A 138 -13.43 -8.71 -3.51
N LEU A 139 -12.23 -8.15 -3.34
CA LEU A 139 -11.78 -6.95 -4.05
C LEU A 139 -11.15 -7.29 -5.40
N LEU A 140 -10.73 -8.55 -5.58
CA LEU A 140 -10.21 -9.13 -6.80
C LEU A 140 -11.10 -10.27 -7.27
N ASP A 141 -12.37 -9.97 -7.57
CA ASP A 141 -13.16 -10.91 -8.36
C ASP A 141 -12.68 -10.82 -9.82
N ASN A 142 -12.21 -11.95 -10.35
CA ASN A 142 -12.07 -12.17 -11.79
C ASN A 142 -13.47 -12.02 -12.41
N ARG A 143 -13.93 -10.80 -12.64
CA ARG A 143 -15.06 -10.57 -13.54
C ARG A 143 -14.49 -10.83 -14.94
N PRO A 144 -14.86 -11.94 -15.61
CA PRO A 144 -14.40 -12.18 -16.97
C PRO A 144 -14.80 -10.97 -17.82
N LEU A 145 -13.88 -10.55 -18.69
CA LEU A 145 -14.22 -9.60 -19.76
C LEU A 145 -15.48 -10.12 -20.45
N PRO A 146 -16.49 -9.27 -20.72
CA PRO A 146 -17.68 -9.71 -21.44
C PRO A 146 -17.23 -10.31 -22.79
N GLY A 147 -17.31 -11.63 -22.94
CA GLY A 147 -16.91 -12.35 -24.14
C GLY A 147 -15.79 -13.41 -24.00
N SER A 148 -15.14 -13.57 -22.84
CA SER A 148 -14.16 -14.65 -22.66
C SER A 148 -14.83 -15.98 -22.28
N VAL A 149 -14.81 -16.96 -23.18
CA VAL A 149 -15.17 -18.37 -22.89
C VAL A 149 -14.12 -18.94 -21.95
N ARG A 150 -14.53 -19.55 -20.83
CA ARG A 150 -13.62 -20.27 -19.93
C ARG A 150 -13.18 -21.58 -20.62
N PRO A 151 -11.89 -21.94 -20.61
CA PRO A 151 -11.53 -23.36 -20.64
C PRO A 151 -12.04 -23.99 -19.34
N THR A 152 -12.63 -25.18 -19.45
CA THR A 152 -12.98 -26.01 -18.29
C THR A 152 -11.73 -26.35 -17.48
N GLU A 153 -11.86 -26.44 -16.16
CA GLU A 153 -10.78 -26.56 -15.17
C GLU A 153 -9.94 -27.87 -15.25
N GLU A 154 -9.95 -28.58 -16.37
CA GLU A 154 -9.28 -29.87 -16.53
C GLU A 154 -7.95 -29.82 -17.33
N ASP A 155 -7.59 -28.68 -17.95
CA ASP A 155 -6.49 -28.63 -18.93
C ASP A 155 -5.29 -27.70 -18.63
N GLU A 156 -5.07 -27.26 -17.38
CA GLU A 156 -3.79 -26.60 -17.04
C GLU A 156 -2.80 -27.58 -16.39
N PRO A 157 -1.70 -27.97 -17.06
CA PRO A 157 -0.62 -28.67 -16.39
C PRO A 157 0.04 -27.73 -15.37
N VAL A 158 0.13 -28.20 -14.12
CA VAL A 158 0.92 -27.56 -13.05
C VAL A 158 2.40 -27.64 -13.44
N THR A 159 2.88 -26.69 -14.21
CA THR A 159 4.30 -26.55 -14.52
C THR A 159 4.77 -25.12 -14.30
N GLY A 160 5.50 -24.95 -13.19
CA GLY A 160 6.71 -24.13 -13.18
C GLY A 160 6.63 -22.71 -12.60
N GLN A 161 6.37 -22.56 -11.29
CA GLN A 161 6.89 -21.42 -10.50
C GLN A 161 7.24 -21.81 -9.06
N SER A 162 7.75 -23.02 -8.84
CA SER A 162 8.25 -23.46 -7.53
C SER A 162 9.73 -23.18 -7.30
N GLU A 163 10.45 -22.54 -8.23
CA GLU A 163 11.90 -22.28 -8.10
C GLU A 163 12.27 -20.79 -8.09
N LEU A 164 11.58 -19.99 -7.29
CA LEU A 164 12.00 -18.59 -7.07
C LEU A 164 12.22 -18.23 -5.58
N PHE A 165 12.24 -19.22 -4.70
CA PHE A 165 12.49 -19.04 -3.27
C PHE A 165 13.36 -20.17 -2.70
N GLU A 166 14.56 -20.38 -3.25
CA GLU A 166 15.65 -21.03 -2.53
C GLU A 166 16.97 -20.29 -2.84
N ASP A 167 17.32 -19.40 -1.91
CA ASP A 167 18.64 -18.98 -1.38
C ASP A 167 18.65 -17.50 -0.93
#